data_AF-A0A6N7ZPH0-F1
#
_entry.id   AF-A0A6N7ZPH0-F1
#
_cell.length_a   1.000
_cell.length_b   1.000
_cell.length_c   1.000
_cell.angle_alpha   90.00
_cell.angle_beta   90.00
_cell.angle_gamma   90.00
#
_symmetry.space_group_name_H-M   'P 1'
#
loop_
_entity.id
_entity.type
_entity.pdbx_description
1 polymer ?
#
loop_
_entity_poly.entity_id
_entity_poly.type
_entity_poly.pdbx_seq_one_letter_code
_entity_poly.pdbx_strand_id
1 'polypeptide(L)' 'MCLEAVRQHGWALKYMPDALQTKELCLKAVRQNGEALHYVPDALQTRELCLEAVRRQGLTLRHVPKVFHTPEL' A
#
# COMPACT_ATOMS: atom_id res chain seq x y z
N MET A 1 -14.94 2.33 -13.22
CA MET A 1 -15.47 1.71 -11.98
C MET A 1 -14.36 1.42 -10.96
N CYS A 2 -13.24 0.80 -11.34
CA CYS A 2 -12.18 0.40 -10.39
C CYS A 2 -11.55 1.56 -9.59
N LEU A 3 -11.27 2.70 -10.23
CA LEU A 3 -10.70 3.87 -9.54
C LEU A 3 -11.60 4.40 -8.42
N GLU A 4 -12.90 4.47 -8.67
CA GLU A 4 -13.85 4.98 -7.68
C GLU A 4 -14.06 3.98 -6.53
N ALA A 5 -14.04 2.68 -6.83
CA ALA A 5 -14.06 1.64 -5.81
C ALA A 5 -12.85 1.75 -4.87
N VAL A 6 -11.63 1.96 -5.39
CA VAL A 6 -10.43 2.15 -4.56
C VAL A 6 -10.50 3.42 -3.71
N ARG A 7 -11.12 4.48 -4.23
CA ARG A 7 -11.31 5.74 -3.49
C ARG A 7 -12.24 5.59 -2.28
N GLN A 8 -13.22 4.68 -2.36
CA GLN A 8 -14.15 4.40 -1.27
C GLN A 8 -13.67 3.25 -0.38
N HIS A 9 -12.91 2.30 -0.95
CA HIS A 9 -12.46 1.09 -0.31
C HIS A 9 -11.03 0.73 -0.70
N GLY A 10 -10.07 1.02 0.18
CA GLY A 10 -8.65 0.74 -0.07
C GLY A 10 -8.32 -0.72 -0.43
N TRP A 11 -9.11 -1.70 0.04
CA TRP A 11 -8.92 -3.12 -0.32
C TRP A 11 -9.23 -3.43 -1.80
N ALA A 12 -9.96 -2.57 -2.51
CA ALA A 12 -10.31 -2.77 -3.91
C ALA A 12 -9.08 -2.73 -4.83
N LEU A 13 -7.93 -2.26 -4.31
CA LEU A 13 -6.64 -2.29 -5.02
C LEU A 13 -6.30 -3.69 -5.53
N LYS A 14 -6.68 -4.75 -4.80
CA LYS A 14 -6.45 -6.15 -5.15
C LYS A 14 -7.09 -6.60 -6.48
N TYR A 15 -8.07 -5.85 -6.98
CA TYR A 15 -8.77 -6.15 -8.23
C TYR A 15 -8.33 -5.23 -9.38
N MET A 16 -7.36 -4.36 -9.14
CA MET A 16 -6.86 -3.41 -10.11
C MET A 16 -5.56 -3.92 -10.74
N PRO A 17 -5.47 -4.00 -12.07
CA PRO A 17 -4.22 -4.34 -12.74
C PRO A 17 -3.09 -3.39 -12.34
N ASP A 18 -1.89 -3.93 -12.13
CA ASP A 18 -0.68 -3.20 -11.73
C ASP A 18 -0.41 -1.98 -12.61
N ALA A 19 -0.61 -2.12 -13.92
CA ALA A 19 -0.41 -1.05 -14.91
C ALA A 19 -1.34 0.17 -14.74
N LEU A 20 -2.45 0.01 -14.02
CA LEU A 20 -3.40 1.10 -13.73
C LEU A 20 -3.20 1.70 -12.34
N GLN A 21 -2.33 1.11 -11.52
CA GLN A 21 -2.03 1.65 -10.20
C GLN A 21 -1.09 2.85 -10.32
N THR A 22 -1.41 3.90 -9.57
CA THR A 22 -0.55 5.09 -9.46
C THR A 22 -0.13 5.29 -8.02
N LYS A 23 1.00 5.98 -7.80
CA LYS A 23 1.50 6.27 -6.45
C LYS A 23 0.43 6.96 -5.58
N GLU A 24 -0.30 7.93 -6.15
CA GLU A 24 -1.37 8.66 -5.45
C GLU A 24 -2.52 7.73 -5.04
N LEU A 25 -2.93 6.85 -5.94
CA LEU A 25 -4.03 5.93 -5.69
C LEU A 25 -3.65 4.87 -4.64
N CYS A 26 -2.44 4.33 -4.72
CA CYS A 26 -1.89 3.41 -3.72
C CYS A 26 -1.83 4.09 -2.34
N LEU A 27 -1.36 5.35 -2.28
CA LEU A 27 -1.31 6.11 -1.03
C LEU A 27 -2.71 6.33 -0.44
N LYS A 28 -3.69 6.67 -1.28
CA LYS A 28 -5.09 6.81 -0.84
C LYS A 28 -5.62 5.50 -0.26
N ALA A 29 -5.39 4.38 -0.96
CA ALA A 29 -5.82 3.06 -0.54
C ALA A 29 -5.18 2.64 0.79
N VAL A 30 -3.86 2.81 0.92
CA VAL A 30 -3.11 2.51 2.15
C VAL A 30 -3.57 3.37 3.34
N ARG A 31 -3.91 4.64 3.11
CA ARG A 31 -4.47 5.52 4.15
C ARG A 31 -5.83 5.05 4.67
N GLN A 32 -6.62 4.39 3.84
CA GLN A 32 -7.90 3.80 4.24
C GLN A 32 -7.72 2.44 4.90
N ASN A 33 -6.79 1.62 4.39
CA ASN A 33 -6.50 0.28 4.90
C ASN A 33 -5.00 -0.02 4.72
N GLY A 34 -4.26 -0.15 5.82
CA GLY A 34 -2.82 -0.44 5.78
C GLY A 34 -2.49 -1.69 4.97
N GLU A 35 -3.33 -2.74 5.09
CA GLU A 35 -3.18 -4.01 4.36
C GLU A 35 -3.28 -3.85 2.83
N ALA A 36 -3.75 -2.70 2.32
CA ALA A 36 -3.72 -2.41 0.88
C ALA A 36 -2.29 -2.40 0.32
N LEU A 37 -1.27 -2.18 1.16
CA LEU A 37 0.15 -2.25 0.76
C LEU A 37 0.48 -3.60 0.12
N HIS A 38 -0.15 -4.69 0.56
CA HIS A 38 0.07 -6.03 0.01
C HIS A 38 -0.23 -6.14 -1.49
N TYR A 39 -1.12 -5.29 -2.01
CA TYR A 39 -1.54 -5.30 -3.41
C TYR A 39 -0.87 -4.22 -4.26
N VAL A 40 0.05 -3.45 -3.67
CA VAL A 40 0.79 -2.40 -4.38
C VAL A 40 1.97 -3.06 -5.11
N PRO A 41 2.16 -2.81 -6.42
CA PRO A 41 3.32 -3.30 -7.16
C PRO A 41 4.63 -2.82 -6.52
N ASP A 42 5.65 -3.67 -6.51
CA ASP A 42 6.95 -3.37 -5.90
C ASP A 42 7.55 -2.05 -6.43
N ALA A 43 7.36 -1.75 -7.71
CA ALA A 43 7.81 -0.50 -8.34
C ALA A 43 7.19 0.78 -7.73
N LEU A 44 6.02 0.66 -7.08
CA LEU A 44 5.31 1.75 -6.43
C LEU A 44 5.44 1.72 -4.90
N GLN A 45 6.02 0.67 -4.32
CA GLN A 45 6.26 0.56 -2.89
C GLN A 45 7.44 1.41 -2.47
N THR A 46 7.15 2.66 -2.07
CA THR A 46 8.16 3.55 -1.51
C THR A 46 8.23 3.41 0.01
N ARG A 47 9.35 3.84 0.60
CA ARG A 47 9.50 3.93 2.06
C ARG A 47 8.39 4.76 2.70
N GLU A 48 8.00 5.86 2.07
CA GLU A 48 6.90 6.72 2.51
C GLU A 48 5.57 5.95 2.59
N LEU A 49 5.25 5.18 1.55
CA LEU A 49 4.04 4.37 1.49
C LEU A 49 4.04 3.28 2.56
N CYS A 50 5.17 2.59 2.73
CA CYS A 50 5.35 1.55 3.74
C CYS A 50 5.18 2.11 5.16
N LEU A 51 5.76 3.27 5.45
CA LEU A 51 5.61 3.93 6.74
C LEU A 51 4.16 4.35 7.01
N GLU A 52 3.45 4.87 6.00
CA GLU A 52 2.03 5.18 6.16
C GLU A 52 1.23 3.91 6.45
N ALA A 53 1.51 2.80 5.76
CA ALA A 53 0.81 1.54 5.97
C ALA A 53 1.01 0.99 7.39
N VAL A 54 2.25 0.99 7.89
CA VAL A 54 2.58 0.57 9.26
C VAL A 54 1.94 1.50 10.30
N ARG A 55 1.92 2.81 10.06
CA ARG A 55 1.24 3.78 10.94
C ARG A 55 -0.26 3.52 11.03
N ARG A 56 -0.89 3.14 9.92
CA ARG A 56 -2.33 2.84 9.88
C ARG A 56 -2.66 1.53 10.54
N GLN A 57 -1.86 0.51 10.30
CA GLN A 57 -2.06 -0.81 10.85
C GLN A 57 -0.68 -1.45 11.07
N GLY A 58 -0.22 -1.47 12.32
CA GLY A 58 1.12 -1.94 12.67
C GLY A 58 1.41 -3.37 12.20
N LEU A 59 0.37 -4.19 12.06
CA LEU A 59 0.44 -5.56 11.51
C LEU A 59 0.88 -5.60 10.04
N THR A 60 0.77 -4.50 9.31
CA THR A 60 1.22 -4.37 7.91
C THR A 60 2.74 -4.44 7.78
N LEU A 61 3.51 -4.35 8.88
CA LEU A 61 4.96 -4.51 8.83
C LEU A 61 5.39 -5.81 8.13
N ARG A 62 4.57 -6.86 8.18
CA ARG A 62 4.79 -8.13 7.45
C ARG A 62 4.83 -7.98 5.92
N HIS A 63 4.23 -6.92 5.39
CA HIS A 63 4.11 -6.61 3.96
C HIS A 63 5.13 -5.57 3.50
N VAL A 64 5.89 -4.98 4.41
CA VAL A 64 6.95 -4.03 4.04
C VAL A 64 8.12 -4.82 3.45
N PRO A 65 8.67 -4.39 2.30
CA PRO A 65 9.87 -5.00 1.74
C PRO A 65 11.04 -4.96 2.74
N LYS A 66 11.78 -6.06 2.86
CA LYS A 66 12.93 -6.19 3.77
C LYS A 66 13.99 -5.10 3.57
N VAL A 67 14.12 -4.55 2.36
CA VAL A 67 15.03 -3.42 2.08
C VAL A 67 14.69 -2.15 2.88
N PHE A 68 13.44 -2.01 3.32
CA PHE A 68 13.00 -0.91 4.18
C PHE A 68 13.03 -1.26 5.67
N HIS A 69 13.32 -2.50 6.03
CA HIS A 69 13.54 -2.87 7.42
C HIS A 69 14.93 -2.38 7.80
N THR A 70 15.00 -1.52 8.81
CA THR A 70 16.28 -1.23 9.44
C THR A 70 16.67 -2.45 10.26
N PRO A 71 17.89 -3.00 10.14
CA PRO A 71 18.37 -3.90 11.17
C PRO A 71 18.38 -3.10 12.48
N GLU A 72 17.53 -3.46 13.43
CA GLU A 72 17.64 -2.92 14.77
C GLU A 72 19.06 -3.26 15.30
N LEU A 73 19.76 -2.23 15.80
CA LEU A 73 21.02 -2.32 16.55
C LEU A 73 20.73 -2.78 17.97
#